data_AF-A0A4Q7M2P8-F1
#
_entry.id   AF-A0A4Q7M2P8-F1
#
_cell.length_a   1.000
_cell.length_b   1.000
_cell.length_c   1.000
_cell.angle_alpha   90.00
_cell.angle_beta   90.00
_cell.angle_gamma   90.00
#
_symmetry.space_group_name_H-M   'P 1'
#
loop_
_entity.id
_entity.type
_entity.pdbx_description
1 polymer ?
#
loop_
_entity_poly.entity_id
_entity_poly.type
_entity_poly.pdbx_seq_one_letter_code
_entity_poly.pdbx_strand_id
1 'polypeptide(L)'
;MSATGQPDPDLPATSEVEGPAVRGLALLVRLALEVALLVGAAWSAWTAADGAWWRWPATVMAPIVIGVAWAAWLSPRARRRPAEPVRFGIEALLFGVVGAWLWGHGHPWLGVTLVGAWAVDRAVIATTARRR
;
A
#
# COMPACT_ATOMS: atom_id res chain seq x y z
N MET A 1 29.03 28.62 36.94
CA MET A 1 29.52 28.50 35.55
C MET A 1 28.49 27.68 34.79
N SER A 2 27.52 28.37 34.18
CA SER A 2 26.38 27.72 33.51
C SER A 2 26.64 27.74 32.02
N ALA A 3 27.00 26.60 31.45
CA ALA A 3 27.10 26.42 30.01
C ALA A 3 25.67 26.40 29.43
N THR A 4 25.21 27.54 28.94
CA THR A 4 24.05 27.63 28.06
C THR A 4 24.43 26.93 26.75
N GLY A 5 24.07 25.66 26.62
CA GLY A 5 24.16 24.91 25.37
C GLY A 5 23.17 25.50 24.37
N GLN A 6 23.58 26.57 23.69
CA GLN A 6 22.94 27.03 22.47
C GLN A 6 23.18 25.91 21.43
N PRO A 7 22.14 25.28 20.89
CA PRO A 7 22.30 24.32 19.81
C PRO A 7 23.07 24.97 18.66
N ASP A 8 24.06 24.27 18.13
CA ASP A 8 24.86 24.71 16.98
C ASP A 8 23.93 25.03 15.80
N PRO A 9 23.88 26.28 15.32
CA PRO A 9 22.94 26.70 14.28
C PRO A 9 23.15 26.00 12.94
N ASP A 10 24.31 25.36 12.73
CA ASP A 10 24.65 24.65 11.50
C ASP A 10 24.25 23.17 11.53
N LEU A 11 23.82 22.63 12.68
CA LEU A 11 23.29 21.28 12.77
C LEU A 11 21.79 21.29 12.43
N PRO A 12 21.33 20.46 11.47
CA PRO A 12 19.91 20.36 11.19
C PRO A 12 19.17 19.95 12.46
N ALA A 13 18.03 20.61 12.73
CA ALA A 13 17.19 20.21 13.85
C ALA A 13 16.90 18.70 13.70
N THR A 14 17.02 17.93 14.78
CA THR A 14 16.82 16.47 14.75
C THR A 14 15.47 16.07 14.11
N SER A 15 14.47 16.94 14.21
CA SER A 15 13.17 16.84 13.56
C SER A 15 13.21 16.88 12.02
N GLU A 16 14.18 17.55 11.41
CA GLU A 16 14.36 17.61 9.96
C GLU A 16 14.94 16.31 9.38
N VAL A 17 15.71 15.54 10.15
CA VAL A 17 16.27 14.25 9.72
C VAL A 17 15.25 13.11 9.90
N GLU A 18 14.41 13.18 10.94
CA GLU A 18 13.36 12.20 11.20
C GLU A 18 12.23 12.23 10.16
N GLY A 19 11.84 13.43 9.68
CA GLY A 19 10.76 13.59 8.70
C GLY A 19 10.97 12.87 7.34
N PRO A 20 12.13 13.04 6.68
CA PRO A 20 12.47 12.37 5.42
C PRO A 20 12.57 10.85 5.56
N ALA A 21 13.18 10.35 6.65
CA ALA A 21 13.34 8.93 6.90
C ALA A 21 11.98 8.22 7.11
N VAL A 22 11.09 8.79 7.93
CA VAL A 22 9.73 8.27 8.15
C VAL A 22 8.93 8.25 6.86
N ARG A 23 9.03 9.31 6.05
CA ARG A 23 8.36 9.37 4.74
C ARG A 23 8.91 8.32 3.77
N GLY A 24 10.22 8.12 3.72
CA GLY A 24 10.86 7.10 2.89
C GLY A 24 10.38 5.69 3.27
N LEU A 25 10.34 5.38 4.57
CA LEU A 25 9.84 4.11 5.08
C LEU A 25 8.37 3.88 4.72
N ALA A 26 7.51 4.88 4.89
CA ALA A 26 6.09 4.78 4.52
C ALA A 26 5.91 4.46 3.03
N LEU A 27 6.69 5.09 2.15
CA LEU A 27 6.65 4.80 0.72
C LEU A 27 7.15 3.38 0.39
N LEU A 28 8.18 2.91 1.10
CA LEU A 28 8.68 1.54 0.93
C LEU A 28 7.64 0.50 1.35
N VAL A 29 6.98 0.71 2.50
CA VAL A 29 5.88 -0.14 2.97
C VAL A 29 4.74 -0.14 1.96
N ARG A 30 4.37 1.04 1.45
CA ARG A 30 3.34 1.18 0.42
C ARG A 30 3.69 0.42 -0.86
N LEU A 31 4.94 0.51 -1.31
CA LEU A 31 5.43 -0.25 -2.47
C LEU A 31 5.38 -1.76 -2.22
N ALA A 32 5.83 -2.21 -1.06
CA ALA A 32 5.78 -3.63 -0.70
C ALA A 32 4.34 -4.16 -0.68
N LEU A 33 3.39 -3.38 -0.15
CA LEU A 33 1.97 -3.70 -0.18
C LEU A 33 1.40 -3.75 -1.60
N GLU A 34 1.81 -2.82 -2.47
CA GLU A 34 1.39 -2.82 -3.88
C GLU A 34 1.90 -4.08 -4.60
N VAL A 35 3.17 -4.44 -4.43
CA VAL A 35 3.73 -5.68 -4.99
C VAL A 35 3.02 -6.91 -4.43
N ALA A 36 2.79 -6.98 -3.11
CA ALA A 36 2.09 -8.08 -2.47
C ALA A 36 0.65 -8.24 -2.99
N LEU A 37 -0.06 -7.12 -3.19
CA LEU A 37 -1.39 -7.11 -3.79
C LEU A 37 -1.37 -7.66 -5.22
N LEU A 38 -0.43 -7.22 -6.06
CA LEU A 38 -0.32 -7.66 -7.46
C LEU A 38 0.01 -9.15 -7.57
N VAL A 39 0.95 -9.64 -6.76
CA VAL A 39 1.29 -11.06 -6.69
C VAL A 39 0.10 -11.87 -6.17
N GLY A 40 -0.56 -11.41 -5.11
CA GLY A 40 -1.74 -12.06 -4.56
C GLY A 40 -2.89 -12.11 -5.55
N ALA A 41 -3.11 -11.05 -6.33
CA ALA A 41 -4.12 -11.02 -7.38
C ALA A 41 -3.80 -11.97 -8.55
N ALA A 42 -2.54 -12.02 -8.99
CA ALA A 42 -2.11 -12.98 -10.01
C ALA A 42 -2.32 -14.42 -9.56
N TRP A 43 -1.90 -14.74 -8.32
CA TRP A 43 -2.12 -16.06 -7.73
C TRP A 43 -3.61 -16.40 -7.55
N SER A 44 -4.43 -15.41 -7.17
CA SER A 44 -5.87 -15.57 -7.05
C SER A 44 -6.52 -15.88 -8.40
N ALA A 45 -6.10 -15.18 -9.47
CA ALA A 45 -6.55 -15.47 -10.83
C ALA A 45 -6.08 -16.85 -11.32
N TRP A 46 -4.85 -17.24 -11.00
CA TRP A 46 -4.29 -18.55 -11.32
C TRP A 46 -5.07 -19.70 -10.66
N THR A 47 -5.48 -19.53 -9.41
CA THR A 47 -6.25 -20.52 -8.66
C THR A 47 -7.73 -20.55 -9.09
N ALA A 48 -8.32 -19.39 -9.38
CA ALA A 48 -9.70 -19.31 -9.88
C ALA A 48 -9.90 -19.92 -11.27
N ALA A 49 -8.87 -19.89 -12.12
CA ALA A 49 -8.93 -20.38 -13.50
C ALA A 49 -8.30 -21.79 -13.66
N ASP A 50 -8.28 -22.61 -12.61
CA ASP A 50 -7.69 -23.95 -12.68
C ASP A 50 -8.38 -24.82 -13.74
N GLY A 51 -7.57 -25.53 -14.54
CA GLY A 51 -8.03 -26.32 -15.69
C GLY A 51 -8.55 -25.51 -16.89
N ALA A 52 -8.63 -24.18 -16.81
CA ALA A 52 -9.14 -23.35 -17.91
C ALA A 52 -8.05 -22.94 -18.90
N TRP A 53 -8.38 -22.92 -20.19
CA TRP A 53 -7.46 -22.48 -21.25
C TRP A 53 -7.02 -21.02 -21.11
N TRP A 54 -7.86 -20.19 -20.48
CA TRP A 54 -7.63 -18.75 -20.28
C TRP A 54 -6.86 -18.42 -18.99
N ARG A 55 -6.37 -19.43 -18.25
CA ARG A 55 -5.66 -19.26 -16.97
C ARG A 55 -4.45 -18.34 -17.05
N TRP A 56 -3.60 -18.55 -18.06
CA TRP A 56 -2.41 -17.72 -18.29
C TRP A 56 -2.79 -16.27 -18.60
N PRO A 57 -3.68 -16.00 -19.58
CA PRO A 57 -4.23 -14.66 -19.78
C PRO A 57 -4.78 -14.03 -18.49
N ALA A 58 -5.58 -14.75 -17.70
CA ALA A 58 -6.15 -14.23 -16.44
C ALA A 58 -5.08 -13.76 -15.46
N THR A 59 -4.07 -14.61 -15.27
CA THR A 59 -2.99 -14.43 -14.29
C THR A 59 -2.12 -13.22 -14.63
N VAL A 60 -1.94 -12.95 -15.91
CA VAL A 60 -1.20 -11.77 -16.40
C VAL A 60 -2.08 -10.52 -16.39
N MET A 61 -3.34 -10.64 -16.82
CA MET A 61 -4.24 -9.50 -16.94
C MET A 61 -4.68 -8.95 -15.59
N ALA A 62 -4.86 -9.79 -14.57
CA ALA A 62 -5.25 -9.35 -13.23
C ALA A 62 -4.31 -8.28 -12.63
N PRO A 63 -2.99 -8.51 -12.49
CA PRO A 63 -2.08 -7.49 -11.99
C PRO A 63 -1.95 -6.28 -12.93
N ILE A 64 -2.06 -6.46 -14.26
CA ILE A 64 -2.03 -5.34 -15.21
C ILE A 64 -3.22 -4.40 -14.97
N VAL A 65 -4.43 -4.95 -14.88
CA VAL A 65 -5.65 -4.17 -14.65
C VAL A 65 -5.58 -3.42 -13.33
N ILE A 66 -5.15 -4.11 -12.26
CA ILE A 66 -4.98 -3.49 -10.93
C ILE A 66 -3.91 -2.40 -10.98
N GLY A 67 -2.75 -2.65 -11.57
CA GLY A 67 -1.66 -1.67 -11.69
C GLY A 67 -2.05 -0.44 -12.49
N VAL A 68 -2.80 -0.60 -13.59
CA VAL A 68 -3.33 0.51 -14.39
C VAL A 68 -4.35 1.32 -13.58
N ALA A 69 -5.30 0.66 -12.92
CA ALA A 69 -6.28 1.32 -12.06
C ALA A 69 -5.59 2.10 -10.93
N TRP A 70 -4.54 1.51 -10.35
CA TRP A 70 -3.75 2.12 -9.29
C TRP A 70 -3.00 3.36 -9.77
N ALA A 71 -2.29 3.25 -10.90
CA ALA A 71 -1.60 4.37 -11.53
C ALA A 71 -2.56 5.50 -11.93
N ALA A 72 -3.77 5.16 -12.40
CA ALA A 72 -4.77 6.12 -12.85
C ALA A 72 -5.42 6.90 -11.71
N TRP A 73 -5.69 6.25 -10.56
CA TRP A 73 -6.56 6.78 -9.50
C TRP A 73 -5.94 6.84 -8.11
N LEU A 74 -5.08 5.90 -7.73
CA LEU A 74 -4.60 5.75 -6.35
C LEU A 74 -3.21 6.36 -6.14
N SER A 75 -2.38 6.37 -7.17
CA SER A 75 -1.00 6.89 -7.14
C SER A 75 -0.95 8.36 -6.67
N PRO A 76 0.10 8.78 -5.92
CA PRO A 76 0.32 10.19 -5.60
C PRO A 76 0.41 11.08 -6.83
N ARG A 77 0.84 10.52 -7.98
CA ARG A 77 0.94 11.19 -9.28
C ARG A 77 -0.24 10.87 -10.21
N ALA A 78 -1.33 10.30 -9.67
CA ALA A 78 -2.50 9.95 -10.45
C ALA A 78 -3.08 11.18 -11.15
N ARG A 79 -3.33 11.05 -12.46
CA ARG A 79 -3.88 12.12 -13.29
C ARG A 79 -5.32 12.47 -12.92
N ARG A 80 -6.08 11.48 -12.43
CA ARG A 80 -7.46 11.62 -11.97
C ARG A 80 -7.55 11.10 -10.55
N ARG A 81 -7.29 11.97 -9.57
CA ARG A 81 -7.32 11.57 -8.16
C ARG A 81 -8.75 11.75 -7.61
N PRO A 82 -9.50 10.67 -7.33
CA PRO A 82 -10.85 10.79 -6.80
C PRO A 82 -10.82 11.21 -5.32
N ALA A 83 -11.99 11.56 -4.79
CA ALA A 83 -12.14 11.92 -3.39
C ALA A 83 -11.62 10.82 -2.44
N GLU A 84 -11.12 11.21 -1.27
CA GLU A 84 -10.48 10.30 -0.33
C GLU A 84 -11.33 9.08 0.09
N PRO A 85 -12.67 9.21 0.30
CA PRO A 85 -13.52 8.05 0.60
C PRO A 85 -13.56 7.03 -0.54
N VAL A 86 -13.52 7.50 -1.79
CA VAL A 86 -13.53 6.62 -2.98
C VAL A 86 -12.21 5.87 -3.08
N ARG A 87 -11.08 6.56 -2.84
CA ARG A 87 -9.74 5.92 -2.81
C ARG A 87 -9.69 4.84 -1.74
N PHE A 88 -10.19 5.15 -0.54
CA PHE A 88 -10.31 4.17 0.54
C PHE A 88 -11.15 2.96 0.12
N GLY A 89 -12.32 3.18 -0.48
CA GLY A 89 -13.19 2.10 -0.94
C GLY A 89 -12.54 1.19 -1.97
N ILE A 90 -11.82 1.76 -2.95
CA ILE A 90 -11.10 0.97 -3.97
C ILE A 90 -9.98 0.15 -3.31
N GLU A 91 -9.17 0.77 -2.44
CA GLU A 91 -8.10 0.06 -1.73
C GLU A 91 -8.67 -1.08 -0.86
N ALA A 92 -9.70 -0.79 -0.06
CA ALA A 92 -10.34 -1.77 0.80
C ALA A 92 -10.89 -2.96 -0.01
N LEU A 93 -11.47 -2.69 -1.17
CA LEU A 93 -11.96 -3.72 -2.07
C LEU A 93 -10.82 -4.58 -2.61
N LEU A 94 -9.74 -3.96 -3.10
CA LEU A 94 -8.60 -4.68 -3.68
C LEU A 94 -7.91 -5.57 -2.65
N PHE A 95 -7.50 -5.00 -1.51
CA PHE A 95 -6.84 -5.77 -0.46
C PHE A 95 -7.78 -6.76 0.23
N GLY A 96 -9.03 -6.37 0.45
CA GLY A 96 -10.04 -7.23 1.07
C GLY A 96 -10.37 -8.45 0.22
N VAL A 97 -10.56 -8.29 -1.09
CA VAL A 97 -10.85 -9.41 -2.00
C VAL A 97 -9.66 -10.36 -2.09
N VAL A 98 -8.45 -9.85 -2.28
CA VAL A 98 -7.25 -10.72 -2.34
C VAL A 98 -6.98 -11.39 -1.00
N GLY A 99 -7.14 -10.66 0.12
CA GLY A 99 -6.98 -11.22 1.46
C GLY A 99 -8.01 -12.30 1.79
N ALA A 100 -9.27 -12.07 1.44
CA ALA A 100 -10.34 -13.06 1.60
C ALA A 100 -10.11 -14.30 0.72
N TRP A 101 -9.61 -14.11 -0.50
CA TRP A 101 -9.27 -15.22 -1.40
C TRP A 101 -8.14 -16.09 -0.84
N LEU A 102 -7.06 -15.46 -0.35
CA LEU A 102 -5.94 -16.13 0.32
C LEU A 102 -6.42 -16.92 1.54
N TRP A 103 -7.29 -16.33 2.36
CA TRP A 103 -7.91 -17.00 3.50
C TRP A 103 -8.68 -18.24 3.06
N GLY A 104 -9.58 -18.10 2.08
CA GLY A 104 -10.41 -19.19 1.56
C GLY A 104 -9.61 -20.34 0.96
N HIS A 105 -8.39 -20.07 0.49
CA HIS A 105 -7.49 -21.07 -0.10
C HIS A 105 -6.37 -21.52 0.86
N GLY A 106 -6.60 -21.46 2.17
CA GLY A 106 -5.71 -22.08 3.18
C GLY A 106 -4.50 -21.23 3.59
N HIS A 107 -4.46 -19.96 3.21
CA HIS A 107 -3.38 -19.02 3.57
C HIS A 107 -3.91 -17.86 4.44
N PRO A 108 -4.59 -18.14 5.58
CA PRO A 108 -5.24 -17.10 6.39
C PRO A 108 -4.25 -16.08 6.93
N TRP A 109 -3.05 -16.53 7.33
CA TRP A 109 -2.01 -15.64 7.84
C TRP A 109 -1.54 -14.63 6.79
N LEU A 110 -1.41 -15.03 5.53
CA LEU A 110 -1.05 -14.12 4.44
C LEU A 110 -2.19 -13.12 4.18
N GLY A 111 -3.44 -13.58 4.17
CA GLY A 111 -4.60 -12.72 4.01
C GLY A 111 -4.72 -11.66 5.11
N VAL A 112 -4.60 -12.07 6.38
CA VAL A 112 -4.63 -11.17 7.54
C VAL A 112 -3.48 -10.19 7.50
N THR A 113 -2.27 -10.66 7.22
CA THR A 113 -1.08 -9.80 7.18
C THR A 113 -1.22 -8.74 6.09
N LEU A 114 -1.69 -9.13 4.89
CA LEU A 114 -1.90 -8.22 3.78
C LEU A 114 -2.93 -7.12 4.11
N VAL A 115 -4.10 -7.51 4.61
CA VAL A 115 -5.18 -6.57 4.95
C VAL A 115 -4.81 -5.71 6.16
N GLY A 116 -4.19 -6.32 7.19
CA GLY A 116 -3.76 -5.64 8.39
C GLY A 116 -2.66 -4.60 8.11
N ALA A 117 -1.65 -4.98 7.34
CA ALA A 117 -0.58 -4.04 6.95
C ALA A 117 -1.12 -2.90 6.09
N TRP A 118 -2.07 -3.15 5.18
CA TRP A 118 -2.77 -2.10 4.45
C TRP A 118 -3.56 -1.16 5.38
N ALA A 119 -4.31 -1.70 6.35
CA ALA A 119 -5.09 -0.89 7.28
C ALA A 119 -4.19 0.01 8.14
N VAL A 120 -3.04 -0.50 8.58
CA VAL A 120 -2.03 0.27 9.33
C VAL A 120 -1.43 1.38 8.45
N ASP A 121 -0.95 1.06 7.25
CA ASP A 121 -0.43 2.05 6.28
C ASP A 121 -1.46 3.17 6.04
N ARG A 122 -2.73 2.78 5.87
CA ARG A 122 -3.82 3.72 5.65
C ARG A 122 -4.07 4.63 6.86
N ALA A 123 -4.02 4.08 8.07
CA ALA A 123 -4.17 4.86 9.30
C ALA A 123 -3.03 5.88 9.48
N VAL A 124 -1.79 5.50 9.15
CA VAL A 124 -0.62 6.39 9.17
C VAL A 124 -0.80 7.54 8.18
N ILE A 125 -1.27 7.27 6.96
CA ILE A 125 -1.54 8.31 5.95
C ILE A 125 -2.68 9.24 6.41
N ALA A 126 -3.76 8.68 6.97
CA ALA A 126 -4.90 9.47 7.44
C ALA A 126 -4.54 10.39 8.62
N THR A 127 -3.69 9.93 9.54
CA THR A 127 -3.25 10.72 10.69
C THR A 127 -2.28 11.83 10.31
N THR A 128 -1.41 11.60 9.32
CA THR A 128 -0.49 12.63 8.81
C THR A 128 -1.20 13.71 8.00
N ALA A 129 -2.28 13.36 7.29
CA ALA A 129 -3.08 14.32 6.52
C ALA A 129 -3.89 15.30 7.40
N ARG A 130 -4.31 14.89 8.61
CA ARG A 130 -5.07 15.75 9.55
C ARG A 130 -4.21 16.76 10.31
N ARG A 131 -2.88 16.63 10.27
CA ARG A 131 -1.94 17.53 10.96
C ARG A 131 -1.49 18.73 10.12
N ARG A 132 -1.97 18.84 8.87
CA ARG A 132 -1.78 20.01 8.00
C ARG A 132 -3.08 20.78 7.91
#